data_AF-A0A5F2HWC2-F1
#
_entry.id   AF-A0A5F2HWC2-F1
#
_cell.length_a   1.000
_cell.length_b   1.000
_cell.length_c   1.000
_cell.angle_alpha   90.00
_cell.angle_beta   90.00
_cell.angle_gamma   90.00
#
_symmetry.space_group_name_H-M   'P 1'
#
loop_
_entity.id
_entity.type
_entity.pdbx_description
1 polymer ?
#
loop_
_entity_poly.entity_id
_entity_poly.type
_entity_poly.pdbx_seq_one_letter_code
_entity_poly.pdbx_strand_id
1 'polypeptide(L)'
;GAVIPDSGTIEIDGKAVSFSSPADARAARVEMVYYDLSLCDTVDVAGNLFLGREPRRRVLGIPFLDGRRMHDETRQMLDRLGIVIADTRLKVENLSGGQRQSIAIGRAASFDPSVLIM
;
A
#
# COMPACT_ATOMS: atom_id res chain seq x y z
N GLY A 1 -7.96 15.00 -4.65
CA GLY A 1 -8.36 13.72 -4.04
C GLY A 1 -8.46 13.87 -2.54
N ALA A 2 -7.33 13.84 -1.81
CA ALA A 2 -7.32 14.14 -0.37
C ALA A 2 -7.62 15.62 -0.06
N VAL A 3 -7.16 16.51 -0.94
CA VAL A 3 -7.55 17.92 -0.99
C VAL A 3 -8.08 18.20 -2.39
N ILE A 4 -9.06 19.09 -2.51
CA ILE A 4 -9.60 19.55 -3.79
C ILE A 4 -8.86 20.84 -4.16
N PRO A 5 -8.23 20.93 -5.34
CA PRO A 5 -7.55 22.15 -5.76
C PRO A 5 -8.56 23.27 -6.02
N ASP A 6 -8.26 24.50 -5.58
CA ASP A 6 -9.11 25.67 -5.82
C ASP A 6 -9.04 26.17 -7.27
N SER A 7 -7.92 25.92 -7.96
CA SER A 7 -7.70 26.28 -9.36
C SER A 7 -6.62 25.39 -10.00
N GLY A 8 -6.52 25.43 -11.33
CA GLY A 8 -5.59 24.63 -12.13
C GLY A 8 -6.21 23.34 -12.67
N THR A 9 -5.40 22.57 -13.40
CA THR A 9 -5.80 21.29 -13.99
C THR A 9 -4.79 20.20 -13.62
N ILE A 10 -5.29 18.98 -13.46
CA ILE A 10 -4.46 17.78 -13.31
C ILE A 10 -4.70 16.95 -14.58
N GLU A 11 -3.63 16.53 -15.23
CA GLU A 11 -3.70 15.68 -16.41
C GLU A 11 -2.87 14.41 -16.18
N ILE A 12 -3.42 13.26 -16.56
CA ILE A 12 -2.72 11.96 -16.56
C ILE A 12 -2.81 11.42 -17.98
N ASP A 13 -1.67 11.07 -18.58
CA ASP A 13 -1.57 10.62 -19.97
C ASP A 13 -2.27 11.57 -20.97
N GLY A 14 -2.16 12.89 -20.72
CA GLY A 14 -2.77 13.94 -21.53
C GLY A 14 -4.29 14.07 -21.41
N LYS A 15 -4.92 13.39 -20.45
CA LYS A 15 -6.35 13.50 -20.16
C LYS A 15 -6.56 14.25 -18.86
N ALA A 16 -7.39 15.29 -18.89
CA ALA A 16 -7.81 16.00 -17.70
C ALA A 16 -8.56 15.06 -16.74
N VAL A 17 -8.14 15.06 -15.48
CA VAL A 17 -8.73 14.26 -14.40
C VAL A 17 -9.11 15.15 -13.23
N SER A 18 -10.14 14.74 -12.51
CA SER A 18 -10.54 15.35 -11.25
C SER A 18 -10.86 14.24 -10.26
N PHE A 19 -10.44 14.42 -9.00
CA PHE A 19 -10.58 13.42 -7.94
C PHE A 19 -11.36 14.03 -6.78
N SER A 20 -12.54 13.50 -6.51
CA SER A 20 -13.40 13.92 -5.40
C SER A 20 -13.06 13.17 -4.11
N SER A 21 -12.33 12.06 -4.21
CA SER A 21 -11.83 11.28 -3.07
C SER A 21 -10.41 10.75 -3.30
N PRO A 22 -9.67 10.34 -2.25
CA PRO A 22 -8.43 9.58 -2.41
C PRO A 22 -8.61 8.24 -3.14
N ALA A 23 -9.78 7.61 -3.00
CA ALA A 23 -10.07 6.35 -3.68
C ALA A 23 -10.15 6.54 -5.21
N ASP A 24 -10.66 7.69 -5.67
CA ASP A 24 -10.71 8.03 -7.10
C ASP A 24 -9.29 8.15 -7.69
N ALA A 25 -8.39 8.80 -6.95
CA ALA A 25 -6.99 8.94 -7.35
C ALA A 25 -6.29 7.58 -7.44
N ARG A 26 -6.53 6.70 -6.45
CA ARG A 26 -6.04 5.32 -6.45
C ARG A 26 -6.60 4.51 -7.63
N ALA A 27 -7.88 4.66 -7.96
CA ALA A 27 -8.49 4.01 -9.13
C ALA A 27 -7.85 4.49 -10.45
N ALA A 28 -7.36 5.72 -10.50
CA ALA A 28 -6.55 6.26 -11.59
C ALA A 28 -5.05 5.91 -11.49
N ARG A 29 -4.68 4.94 -10.63
CA ARG A 29 -3.30 4.48 -10.42
C ARG A 29 -2.34 5.57 -9.93
N VAL A 30 -2.87 6.55 -9.18
CA VAL A 30 -2.07 7.54 -8.46
C VAL A 30 -1.97 7.11 -7.00
N GLU A 31 -0.75 6.82 -6.54
CA GLU A 31 -0.49 6.50 -5.14
C GLU A 31 0.37 7.56 -4.47
N MET A 32 0.19 7.69 -3.15
CA MET A 32 0.90 8.66 -2.32
C MET A 32 1.51 7.96 -1.11
N VAL A 33 2.77 8.29 -0.82
CA VAL A 33 3.46 7.95 0.42
C VAL A 33 3.55 9.22 1.26
N TYR A 34 2.85 9.24 2.39
CA TYR A 34 2.87 10.38 3.31
C TYR A 34 4.12 10.38 4.19
N TYR A 35 4.50 11.55 4.70
CA TYR A 35 5.63 11.70 5.63
C TYR A 35 5.43 10.91 6.95
N ASP A 36 4.19 10.78 7.42
CA ASP A 36 3.85 9.95 8.58
C ASP A 36 3.79 8.44 8.26
N LEU A 37 4.04 8.07 7.00
CA LEU A 37 4.02 6.72 6.42
C LEU A 37 2.66 6.01 6.44
N SER A 38 1.68 6.52 7.21
CA SER A 38 0.34 5.96 7.36
C SER A 38 0.36 4.43 7.58
N LEU A 39 1.23 3.96 8.47
CA LEU A 39 1.36 2.55 8.85
C LEU A 39 0.70 2.29 10.20
N CYS A 40 0.12 1.12 10.37
CA CYS A 40 -0.42 0.65 11.65
C CYS A 40 0.69 -0.03 12.46
N ASP A 41 1.17 0.64 13.50
CA ASP A 41 2.27 0.19 14.36
C ASP A 41 2.06 -1.19 14.99
N THR A 42 0.82 -1.49 15.41
CA THR A 42 0.45 -2.73 16.09
C THR A 42 0.23 -3.90 15.14
N VAL A 43 0.21 -3.65 13.84
CA VAL A 43 0.00 -4.64 12.77
C VAL A 43 1.35 -5.05 12.21
N ASP A 44 1.44 -6.30 11.77
CA ASP A 44 2.65 -6.81 11.13
C ASP A 44 2.86 -6.23 9.73
N VAL A 45 4.04 -6.51 9.16
CA VAL A 45 4.42 -6.04 7.83
C VAL A 45 3.42 -6.50 6.76
N ALA A 46 3.04 -7.78 6.80
CA ALA A 46 2.10 -8.33 5.83
C ALA A 46 0.73 -7.65 5.92
N GLY A 47 0.20 -7.47 7.12
CA GLY A 47 -1.05 -6.76 7.36
C GLY A 47 -1.01 -5.33 6.86
N ASN A 48 0.10 -4.61 7.08
CA ASN A 48 0.26 -3.24 6.58
C ASN A 48 0.25 -3.16 5.04
N LEU A 49 0.90 -4.10 4.35
CA LEU A 49 0.94 -4.14 2.89
C LEU A 49 -0.44 -4.43 2.26
N PHE A 50 -1.23 -5.27 2.91
CA PHE A 50 -2.54 -5.73 2.43
C PHE A 50 -3.73 -5.00 3.04
N LEU A 51 -3.52 -3.99 3.89
CA LEU A 51 -4.58 -3.29 4.61
C LEU A 51 -5.65 -2.73 3.65
N GLY A 52 -6.90 -3.11 3.88
CA GLY A 52 -8.05 -2.72 3.05
C GLY A 52 -8.23 -3.56 1.76
N ARG A 53 -7.38 -4.55 1.53
CA ARG A 53 -7.40 -5.46 0.36
C ARG A 53 -6.92 -6.86 0.73
N GLU A 54 -7.27 -7.31 1.93
CA GLU A 54 -6.76 -8.54 2.48
C GLU A 54 -7.27 -9.75 1.67
N PRO A 55 -6.38 -10.64 1.17
CA PRO A 55 -6.80 -11.81 0.42
C PRO A 55 -7.61 -12.74 1.34
N ARG A 56 -8.71 -13.26 0.80
CA ARG A 56 -9.61 -14.17 1.51
C ARG A 56 -9.67 -15.51 0.79
N ARG A 57 -9.72 -16.59 1.57
CA ARG A 57 -9.98 -17.95 1.10
C ARG A 57 -11.35 -18.41 1.59
N ARG A 58 -12.03 -19.26 0.81
CA ARG A 58 -13.31 -19.85 1.24
C ARG A 58 -13.06 -21.18 1.94
N VAL A 59 -13.56 -21.32 3.16
CA VAL A 59 -13.59 -22.58 3.90
C VAL A 59 -15.05 -22.92 4.15
N LEU A 60 -15.53 -24.03 3.57
CA LEU A 60 -16.94 -24.42 3.63
C LEU A 60 -17.91 -23.31 3.21
N GLY A 61 -17.52 -22.50 2.20
CA GLY A 61 -18.31 -21.37 1.70
C GLY A 61 -18.17 -20.07 2.50
N ILE A 62 -17.52 -20.10 3.67
CA ILE A 62 -17.32 -18.92 4.52
C ILE A 62 -15.98 -18.25 4.15
N PRO A 63 -15.94 -16.93 3.94
CA PRO A 63 -14.70 -16.21 3.66
C PRO A 63 -13.87 -16.02 4.93
N PHE A 64 -12.63 -16.52 4.91
CA PHE A 64 -11.64 -16.33 5.96
C PHE A 64 -10.41 -15.60 5.40
N LEU A 65 -9.72 -14.85 6.26
CA LEU A 65 -8.45 -14.23 5.93
C LEU A 65 -7.42 -15.30 5.51
N ASP A 66 -6.73 -15.07 4.41
CA ASP A 66 -5.65 -15.95 3.95
C ASP A 66 -4.29 -15.39 4.38
N GLY A 67 -4.00 -15.50 5.68
CA GLY A 67 -2.74 -14.99 6.24
C GLY A 67 -1.50 -15.65 5.63
N ARG A 68 -1.59 -16.95 5.27
CA ARG A 68 -0.47 -17.65 4.64
C ARG A 68 -0.11 -16.99 3.31
N ARG A 69 -1.13 -16.74 2.48
CA ARG A 69 -0.96 -16.03 1.21
C ARG A 69 -0.42 -14.62 1.40
N MET A 70 -0.91 -13.87 2.40
CA MET A 70 -0.40 -12.53 2.70
C MET A 70 1.11 -12.55 2.98
N HIS A 71 1.60 -13.46 3.82
CA HIS A 71 3.02 -13.55 4.13
C HIS A 71 3.86 -14.01 2.93
N ASP A 72 3.38 -14.99 2.17
CA ASP A 72 4.07 -15.51 1.00
C ASP A 72 4.20 -14.42 -0.10
N GLU A 73 3.12 -13.69 -0.39
CA GLU A 73 3.13 -12.58 -1.36
C GLU A 73 3.93 -11.37 -0.85
N THR A 74 3.85 -11.07 0.46
CA THR A 74 4.66 -10.02 1.08
C THR A 74 6.13 -10.29 0.87
N ARG A 75 6.61 -11.51 1.15
CA ARG A 75 8.02 -11.85 0.96
C ARG A 75 8.46 -11.64 -0.49
N GLN A 76 7.68 -12.12 -1.45
CA GLN A 76 7.98 -11.91 -2.88
C GLN A 76 8.02 -10.44 -3.27
N MET A 77 7.13 -9.62 -2.72
CA MET A 77 7.09 -8.18 -2.97
C MET A 77 8.33 -7.48 -2.41
N LEU A 78 8.69 -7.78 -1.16
CA LEU A 78 9.88 -7.23 -0.52
C LEU A 78 11.15 -7.63 -1.29
N ASP A 79 11.25 -8.89 -1.71
CA ASP A 79 12.38 -9.39 -2.50
C ASP A 79 12.52 -8.66 -3.84
N ARG A 80 11.40 -8.44 -4.56
CA ARG A 80 11.39 -7.69 -5.84
C ARG A 80 11.82 -6.25 -5.67
N LEU A 81 11.54 -5.64 -4.52
CA LEU A 81 11.88 -4.27 -4.20
C LEU A 81 13.26 -4.13 -3.54
N GLY A 82 13.96 -5.24 -3.30
CA GLY A 82 15.25 -5.25 -2.59
C GLY A 82 15.14 -4.85 -1.12
N ILE A 83 13.96 -4.97 -0.51
CA ILE A 83 13.70 -4.57 0.87
C ILE A 83 14.00 -5.75 1.79
N VAL A 84 14.99 -5.59 2.67
CA VAL A 84 15.39 -6.66 3.60
C VAL A 84 14.66 -6.51 4.93
N ILE A 85 13.74 -7.43 5.20
CA ILE A 85 13.06 -7.59 6.49
C ILE A 85 13.17 -9.04 6.93
N ALA A 86 13.60 -9.25 8.17
CA ALA A 86 13.85 -10.59 8.71
C ALA A 86 12.59 -11.46 8.77
N ASP A 87 11.46 -10.88 9.20
CA ASP A 87 10.18 -11.57 9.25
C ASP A 87 9.00 -10.63 8.95
N THR A 88 8.15 -11.07 8.04
CA THR A 88 6.90 -10.42 7.64
C THR A 88 5.84 -10.38 8.77
N ARG A 89 6.04 -11.14 9.84
CA ARG A 89 5.20 -11.15 11.06
C ARG A 89 5.66 -10.16 12.12
N LEU A 90 6.80 -9.49 11.92
CA LEU A 90 7.21 -8.42 12.82
C LEU A 90 6.20 -7.29 12.73
N LYS A 91 5.76 -6.82 13.90
CA LYS A 91 5.00 -5.58 14.00
C LYS A 91 5.82 -4.41 13.50
N VAL A 92 5.17 -3.49 12.79
CA VAL A 92 5.82 -2.29 12.26
C VAL A 92 6.44 -1.44 13.37
N GLU A 93 5.90 -1.48 14.58
CA GLU A 93 6.46 -0.77 15.74
C GLU A 93 7.94 -1.11 16.00
N ASN A 94 8.35 -2.35 15.70
CA ASN A 94 9.69 -2.87 15.94
C ASN A 94 10.67 -2.62 14.79
N LEU A 95 10.25 -1.93 13.73
CA LEU A 95 11.08 -1.63 12.57
C LEU A 95 11.78 -0.28 12.73
N SER A 96 12.98 -0.18 12.16
CA SER A 96 13.68 1.11 12.05
C SER A 96 12.89 2.09 11.15
N GLY A 97 13.15 3.39 11.29
CA GLY A 97 12.52 4.40 10.44
C GLY A 97 12.68 4.12 8.94
N GLY A 98 13.88 3.72 8.50
CA GLY A 98 14.15 3.36 7.11
C GLY A 98 13.40 2.10 6.65
N GLN A 99 13.26 1.10 7.52
CA GLN A 99 12.45 -0.09 7.22
C GLN A 99 10.96 0.26 7.10
N ARG A 100 10.43 1.11 8.00
CA ARG A 100 9.06 1.62 7.91
C ARG A 100 8.83 2.37 6.60
N GLN A 101 9.76 3.25 6.21
CA GLN A 101 9.67 3.96 4.94
C GLN A 101 9.68 3.01 3.74
N SER A 102 10.55 2.00 3.77
CA SER A 102 10.60 0.96 2.74
C SER A 102 9.27 0.21 2.63
N ILE A 103 8.63 -0.11 3.76
CA ILE A 103 7.31 -0.73 3.80
C ILE A 103 6.22 0.16 3.21
N ALA A 104 6.21 1.45 3.55
CA ALA A 104 5.24 2.39 3.01
C ALA A 104 5.38 2.55 1.48
N ILE A 105 6.62 2.65 1.00
CA ILE A 105 6.94 2.69 -0.44
C ILE A 105 6.53 1.37 -1.10
N GLY A 106 6.88 0.22 -0.51
CA GLY A 106 6.54 -1.08 -1.09
C GLY A 106 5.04 -1.33 -1.17
N ARG A 107 4.28 -0.89 -0.14
CA ARG A 107 2.82 -0.89 -0.19
C ARG A 107 2.30 -0.07 -1.35
N ALA A 108 2.77 1.16 -1.53
CA ALA A 108 2.33 2.02 -2.62
C ALA A 108 2.73 1.46 -4.00
N ALA A 109 3.96 0.99 -4.16
CA ALA A 109 4.47 0.40 -5.41
C ALA A 109 3.73 -0.89 -5.79
N SER A 110 3.27 -1.67 -4.82
CA SER A 110 2.51 -2.90 -5.08
C SER A 110 1.15 -2.70 -5.74
N PHE A 111 0.62 -1.49 -5.72
CA PHE A 111 -0.58 -1.13 -6.47
C PHE A 111 -0.32 -0.95 -7.96
N ASP A 112 0.93 -1.14 -8.42
CA ASP A 112 1.35 -0.87 -9.80
C ASP A 112 0.93 0.55 -10.23
N PRO A 113 1.30 1.60 -9.47
CA PRO A 113 0.86 2.95 -9.75
C PRO A 113 1.49 3.45 -11.06
N SER A 114 0.71 4.20 -11.84
CA SER A 114 1.22 4.98 -12.98
C SER A 114 2.03 6.18 -12.49
N VAL A 115 1.65 6.74 -11.33
CA VAL A 115 2.36 7.85 -10.67
C VAL A 115 2.44 7.57 -9.18
N LEU A 116 3.65 7.64 -8.62
CA LEU A 116 3.93 7.54 -7.20
C LEU A 116 4.44 8.89 -6.68
N ILE A 117 3.76 9.46 -5.70
CA ILE A 117 4.11 10.74 -5.06
C ILE A 117 4.67 10.46 -3.67
N MET A 118 5.79 11.11 -3.32
CA MET A 118 6.51 10.93 -2.06
C MET A 118 6.77 12.28 -1.38
#